data_AF-A0A920VVI4-F1
#
_entry.id   AF-A0A920VVI4-F1
#
_cell.length_a   1.000
_cell.length_b   1.000
_cell.length_c   1.000
_cell.angle_alpha   90.00
_cell.angle_beta   90.00
_cell.angle_gamma   90.00
#
_symmetry.space_group_name_H-M   'P 1'
#
loop_
_entity.id
_entity.type
_entity.pdbx_description
1 polymer ?
#
loop_
_entity_poly.entity_id
_entity_poly.type
_entity_poly.pdbx_seq_one_letter_code
_entity_poly.pdbx_strand_id
1 'polypeptide(L)' 'MPFTIADATTLTEAGFVGEDVENIIQKLLQKCDYDIERAQLGIVYIDEIDKNFTEI' A
#
# COMPACT_ATOMS: atom_id res chain seq x y z
N MET A 1 -6.89 8.71 12.96
CA MET A 1 -5.69 8.59 12.10
C MET A 1 -6.03 7.57 11.02
N PRO A 2 -5.91 7.91 9.73
CA PRO A 2 -6.28 7.01 8.64
C PRO A 2 -5.27 5.86 8.51
N PHE A 3 -5.78 4.66 8.20
CA PHE A 3 -4.99 3.43 8.22
C PHE A 3 -5.37 2.49 7.08
N THR A 4 -4.36 1.94 6.41
CA THR A 4 -4.51 0.95 5.34
C THR A 4 -3.52 -0.19 5.54
N ILE A 5 -3.95 -1.41 5.21
CA ILE A 5 -3.12 -2.62 5.20
C ILE A 5 -2.89 -3.02 3.76
N ALA A 6 -1.65 -3.35 3.43
CA ALA A 6 -1.21 -3.88 2.16
C ALA A 6 -0.43 -5.18 2.39
N ASP A 7 -0.51 -6.11 1.44
CA ASP A 7 0.24 -7.35 1.42
C ASP A 7 1.33 -7.23 0.35
N ALA A 8 2.58 -7.52 0.72
CA ALA A 8 3.71 -7.38 -0.19
C ALA A 8 3.82 -8.51 -1.22
N THR A 9 3.09 -9.62 -1.08
CA THR A 9 3.13 -10.73 -2.05
C THR A 9 2.54 -10.37 -3.40
N THR A 10 1.59 -9.44 -3.45
CA THR A 10 1.02 -8.96 -4.73
C THR A 10 1.97 -8.02 -5.47
N LEU A 11 3.00 -7.50 -4.79
CA LEU A 11 3.97 -6.54 -5.33
C LEU A 11 5.10 -7.19 -6.13
N THR A 12 5.19 -8.51 -6.26
CA THR A 12 6.33 -9.20 -6.89
C THR A 12 6.04 -9.81 -8.26
N GLU A 13 4.80 -9.77 -8.76
CA GLU A 13 4.56 -10.04 -10.16
C GLU A 13 5.25 -8.91 -10.96
N ALA A 14 6.39 -9.23 -11.56
CA ALA A 14 7.42 -8.34 -12.11
C ALA A 14 6.96 -7.34 -13.20
N GLY A 15 5.66 -7.12 -13.37
CA GLY A 15 5.04 -6.12 -14.23
C GLY A 15 3.93 -5.27 -13.59
N PHE A 16 3.48 -5.53 -12.36
CA PHE A 16 2.27 -4.88 -11.77
C PHE A 16 2.50 -4.09 -10.48
N VAL A 17 3.75 -3.99 -10.01
CA VAL A 17 4.10 -3.33 -8.73
C VAL A 17 3.55 -1.89 -8.61
N GLY A 18 3.51 -1.15 -9.72
CA GLY A 18 3.04 0.24 -9.74
C GLY A 18 1.52 0.37 -9.55
N GLU A 19 0.73 -0.54 -10.11
CA GLU A 19 -0.74 -0.50 -10.02
C GLU A 19 -1.20 -0.73 -8.58
N ASP A 20 -0.56 -1.67 -7.87
CA ASP A 20 -0.92 -1.99 -6.49
C ASP A 20 -0.54 -0.87 -5.50
N VAL A 21 0.61 -0.22 -5.68
CA VAL A 21 1.01 0.90 -4.81
C VAL A 21 0.09 2.11 -4.98
N GLU A 22 -0.28 2.46 -6.21
CA GLU A 22 -1.26 3.52 -6.46
C GLU A 22 -2.62 3.20 -5.82
N ASN A 23 -3.05 1.94 -5.93
CA ASN A 23 -4.31 1.47 -5.36
C ASN A 23 -4.33 1.53 -3.82
N ILE A 24 -3.19 1.27 -3.16
CA ILE A 24 -3.03 1.41 -1.69
C ILE A 24 -3.21 2.87 -1.26
N ILE A 25 -2.57 3.80 -1.98
CA ILE A 25 -2.69 5.23 -1.71
C ILE A 25 -4.10 5.73 -2.00
N GLN A 26 -4.72 5.27 -3.08
CA GLN A 26 -6.11 5.59 -3.41
C GLN A 26 -7.08 5.12 -2.31
N LYS A 27 -6.90 3.91 -1.77
CA LYS A 27 -7.68 3.39 -0.64
C LYS A 27 -7.47 4.22 0.63
N LEU A 28 -6.24 4.65 0.91
CA LEU A 28 -5.96 5.53 2.04
C LEU A 28 -6.66 6.88 1.89
N LEU A 29 -6.61 7.48 0.70
CA LEU A 29 -7.25 8.74 0.37
C LEU A 29 -8.78 8.64 0.46
N GLN A 30 -9.38 7.55 -0.04
CA GLN A 30 -10.80 7.27 0.12
C GLN A 30 -11.22 7.18 1.60
N LYS A 31 -10.40 6.55 2.46
CA LYS A 31 -10.63 6.52 3.92
C LYS A 31 -10.47 7.87 4.60
N CYS A 32 -9.83 8.84 3.93
CA CYS A 32 -9.72 10.22 4.39
C CYS A 32 -10.80 11.12 3.81
N ASP A 33 -11.85 10.57 3.17
CA ASP A 33 -12.85 11.35 2.43
C ASP A 33 -12.21 12.29 1.38
N TYR A 34 -11.12 11.84 0.76
CA TYR A 34 -10.30 12.60 -0.18
C TYR A 34 -9.58 13.83 0.41
N ASP A 35 -9.44 13.90 1.74
CA ASP A 35 -8.61 14.89 2.42
C ASP A 35 -7.12 14.52 2.33
N ILE A 36 -6.38 15.32 1.56
CA ILE A 36 -4.94 15.12 1.30
C ILE A 36 -4.12 15.34 2.57
N GLU A 37 -4.42 16.37 3.38
CA GLU A 37 -3.66 16.67 4.59
C GLU A 37 -3.80 15.55 5.62
N ARG A 38 -4.99 14.97 5.72
CA ARG A 38 -5.23 13.79 6.56
C ARG A 38 -4.56 12.54 6.02
N ALA A 39 -4.60 12.32 4.70
CA ALA A 39 -4.00 11.16 4.06
C ALA A 39 -2.46 11.15 4.18
N GLN A 40 -1.82 12.33 4.13
CA GLN A 40 -0.37 12.48 4.33
C GLN A 40 0.09 12.04 5.73
N LEU A 41 -0.78 12.14 6.74
CA LEU A 41 -0.55 11.68 8.11
C LEU A 41 -1.09 10.25 8.34
N GLY A 42 -1.48 9.55 7.28
CA GLY A 42 -1.99 8.19 7.34
C GLY A 42 -0.88 7.15 7.53
N ILE A 43 -1.25 6.01 8.10
CA ILE A 43 -0.35 4.88 8.30
C ILE A 43 -0.70 3.79 7.28
N VAL A 44 0.32 3.33 6.55
CA VAL A 44 0.23 2.15 5.69
C VAL A 44 1.04 1.03 6.35
N TYR A 45 0.39 -0.06 6.69
CA TYR A 45 1.04 -1.28 7.16
C TYR A 45 1.25 -2.20 5.97
N ILE A 46 2.49 -2.63 5.73
CA ILE A 46 2.85 -3.57 4.69
C ILE A 46 3.26 -4.87 5.37
N ASP A 47 2.51 -5.94 5.11
CA ASP A 47 2.79 -7.28 5.63
C ASP A 47 3.50 -8.15 4.59
N GLU A 48 4.06 -9.28 5.03
CA GLU A 48 4.71 -10.29 4.16
C GLU A 48 5.91 -9.79 3.32
N ILE A 49 6.58 -8.72 3.74
CA ILE A 49 7.75 -8.16 3.03
C ILE A 49 8.94 -9.13 2.97
N ASP A 50 9.02 -10.08 3.90
CA ASP A 50 10.09 -11.07 4.03
C ASP A 50 9.99 -12.21 3.02
N LYS A 51 8.78 -12.59 2.58
CA LYS A 51 8.60 -13.61 1.53
C LYS A 51 9.28 -13.21 0.22
N ASN A 52 9.31 -11.92 -0.09
CA ASN A 52 9.83 -11.37 -1.35
C ASN A 52 11.36 -11.41 -1.46
N PHE A 53 12.09 -11.60 -0.35
CA PHE A 53 13.56 -11.65 -0.36
C PHE A 53 14.12 -13.06 -0.60
N THR A 54 13.27 -14.09 -0.60
CA THR A 54 13.70 -15.49 -0.68
C THR A 54 13.71 -16.04 -2.12
N GLU A 55 13.04 -15.38 -3.06
CA GLU A 55 12.95 -15.82 -4.47
C GLU A 55 13.87 -15.04 -5.45
N ILE A 56 14.82 -14.25 -4.94
CA ILE A 56 15.81 -13.51 -5.76
C ILE A 56 17.22 -14.08 -5.58
#